data_AF-A0AAD5CXM3-F1
#
_entry.id   AF-A0AAD5CXM3-F1
#
_cell.length_a   1.000
_cell.length_b   1.000
_cell.length_c   1.000
_cell.angle_alpha   90.00
_cell.angle_beta   90.00
_cell.angle_gamma   90.00
#
_symmetry.space_group_name_H-M   'P 1'
#
loop_
_entity.id
_entity.type
_entity.pdbx_description
1 polymer ?
#
loop_
_entity_poly.entity_id
_entity_poly.type
_entity_poly.pdbx_seq_one_letter_code
_entity_poly.pdbx_strand_id
1 'polypeptide(L)'
;YLVRTTIPDYILNLPNEVRSSPLAPFMVPLINNLEDTLKEGEVPQLLQFLVPTRSSSSKGQPSESKTLQPVVDPSGNARGVVQDEVAKEFAAIRAEGTLGPSEAATLAIKNVMQRYDFSNPT
;
A
#
# COMPACT_ATOMS: atom_id res chain seq x y z
N TYR A 1 -39.62 -7.81 18.76
CA TYR A 1 -38.61 -8.52 17.96
C TYR A 1 -38.61 -7.93 16.56
N LEU A 2 -37.44 -7.60 15.98
CA LEU A 2 -37.31 -7.16 14.59
C LEU A 2 -37.58 -8.35 13.65
N VAL A 3 -38.85 -8.75 13.56
CA VAL A 3 -39.32 -9.95 12.84
C VAL A 3 -39.83 -9.51 11.47
N ARG A 4 -39.12 -9.90 10.41
CA ARG A 4 -39.67 -10.29 9.09
C ARG A 4 -38.62 -10.61 8.04
N THR A 5 -37.33 -10.45 8.33
CA THR A 5 -36.26 -11.06 7.53
C THR A 5 -35.71 -12.24 8.30
N THR A 6 -36.00 -13.46 7.84
CA THR A 6 -35.27 -14.65 8.32
C THR A 6 -33.80 -14.48 7.96
N ILE A 7 -32.88 -14.77 8.87
CA ILE A 7 -31.45 -14.83 8.53
C ILE A 7 -31.29 -15.96 7.51
N PRO A 8 -30.72 -15.72 6.32
CA PRO A 8 -30.56 -16.77 5.34
C PRO A 8 -29.68 -17.93 5.84
N ASP A 9 -30.00 -19.15 5.44
CA ASP A 9 -29.25 -20.35 5.87
C ASP A 9 -27.76 -20.31 5.51
N TYR A 10 -27.40 -19.64 4.41
CA TYR A 10 -25.99 -19.48 4.02
C TYR A 10 -25.17 -18.67 5.04
N ILE A 11 -25.79 -17.73 5.77
CA ILE A 11 -25.13 -16.99 6.86
C ILE A 11 -24.96 -17.90 8.08
N LEU A 12 -25.99 -18.69 8.40
CA LEU A 12 -25.97 -19.60 9.55
C LEU A 12 -24.98 -20.75 9.34
N ASN A 13 -24.78 -21.18 8.09
CA ASN A 13 -23.86 -22.25 7.75
C ASN A 13 -22.43 -21.77 7.41
N LEU A 14 -22.22 -20.46 7.26
CA LEU A 14 -20.91 -19.87 6.95
C LEU A 14 -19.80 -20.30 7.94
N PRO A 15 -20.02 -20.37 9.27
CA PRO A 15 -18.97 -20.84 10.19
C PRO A 15 -18.51 -22.26 9.89
N ASN A 16 -19.43 -23.14 9.49
CA ASN A 16 -19.11 -24.51 9.11
C ASN A 16 -18.31 -24.54 7.81
N GLU A 17 -18.73 -23.75 6.82
CA GLU A 17 -18.06 -23.64 5.53
C GLU A 17 -16.63 -23.12 5.68
N VAL A 18 -16.45 -22.00 6.40
CA VAL A 18 -15.13 -21.41 6.70
C VAL A 18 -14.23 -22.40 7.42
N ARG A 19 -14.74 -23.12 8.43
CA ARG A 19 -13.94 -24.08 9.21
C ARG A 19 -13.57 -25.34 8.42
N SER A 20 -14.42 -25.76 7.49
CA SER A 20 -14.16 -26.90 6.60
C SER A 20 -13.29 -26.57 5.40
N SER A 21 -13.03 -25.28 5.16
CA SER A 21 -12.22 -24.81 4.03
C SER A 21 -10.75 -25.21 4.21
N PRO A 22 -10.04 -25.57 3.13
CA PRO A 22 -8.59 -25.70 3.14
C PRO A 22 -7.85 -24.44 3.64
N LEU A 23 -8.50 -23.27 3.55
CA LEU A 23 -7.98 -22.00 4.04
C LEU A 23 -8.25 -21.75 5.53
N ALA A 24 -9.06 -22.60 6.19
CA ALA A 24 -9.47 -22.44 7.58
C ALA A 24 -8.31 -22.16 8.55
N PRO A 25 -7.15 -22.86 8.46
CA PRO A 25 -6.03 -22.62 9.38
C PRO A 25 -5.49 -21.19 9.35
N PHE A 26 -5.63 -20.50 8.21
CA PHE A 26 -5.18 -19.11 8.04
C PHE A 26 -6.25 -18.09 8.45
N MET A 27 -7.53 -18.45 8.30
CA MET A 27 -8.66 -17.54 8.58
C MET A 27 -9.10 -17.55 10.04
N VAL A 28 -9.02 -18.68 10.75
CA VAL A 28 -9.40 -18.77 12.17
C VAL A 28 -8.66 -17.76 13.08
N PRO A 29 -7.32 -17.58 13.02
CA PRO A 29 -6.65 -16.60 13.88
C PRO A 29 -7.07 -15.16 13.57
N LEU A 30 -7.40 -14.87 12.32
CA LEU A 30 -7.95 -13.59 11.89
C LEU A 30 -9.35 -13.38 12.48
N ILE A 31 -10.22 -14.37 12.38
CA ILE A 31 -11.60 -14.31 12.89
C ILE A 31 -11.61 -14.08 14.40
N ASN A 32 -10.75 -14.78 15.15
CA ASN A 32 -10.66 -14.61 16.60
C ASN A 32 -10.18 -13.20 16.99
N ASN A 33 -9.15 -12.67 16.32
CA ASN A 33 -8.68 -11.29 16.57
C ASN A 33 -9.78 -10.25 16.29
N LEU A 34 -10.57 -10.46 15.23
CA LEU A 34 -11.71 -9.59 14.93
C LEU A 34 -12.79 -9.71 16.00
N GLU A 35 -13.09 -10.91 16.49
CA GLU A 35 -14.07 -11.09 17.56
C GLU A 35 -13.64 -10.38 18.85
N ASP A 36 -12.38 -10.51 19.26
CA ASP A 36 -11.86 -9.88 20.47
C ASP A 36 -11.87 -8.35 20.35
N THR A 37 -11.35 -7.80 19.25
CA THR A 37 -11.34 -6.33 19.02
C THR A 37 -12.73 -5.73 18.92
N LEU A 38 -13.68 -6.42 18.26
CA LEU A 38 -15.08 -5.98 18.20
C LEU A 38 -15.78 -6.05 19.56
N LYS A 39 -15.46 -7.06 20.38
CA LYS A 39 -15.94 -7.14 21.77
C LYS A 39 -15.37 -6.01 22.62
N GLU A 40 -14.12 -5.61 22.37
CA GLU A 40 -13.45 -4.50 23.04
C GLU A 40 -13.83 -3.13 22.46
N GLY A 41 -14.52 -3.09 21.30
CA GLY A 41 -14.89 -1.85 20.60
C GLY A 41 -13.71 -1.13 19.94
N GLU A 42 -12.58 -1.82 19.79
CA GLU A 42 -11.35 -1.29 19.21
C GLU A 42 -11.33 -1.48 17.68
N VAL A 43 -10.53 -0.66 16.99
CA VAL A 43 -10.35 -0.77 15.54
C VAL A 43 -9.31 -1.86 15.26
N PRO A 44 -9.64 -2.90 14.45
CA PRO A 44 -8.68 -3.94 14.10
C PRO A 44 -7.44 -3.35 13.44
N GLN A 45 -6.26 -3.74 13.93
CA GLN A 45 -5.01 -3.41 13.27
C GLN A 45 -4.97 -4.13 11.91
N LEU A 46 -4.52 -3.43 10.87
CA LEU A 46 -4.47 -3.98 9.51
C LEU A 46 -3.67 -5.29 9.51
N LEU A 47 -4.36 -6.38 9.18
CA LEU A 47 -3.77 -7.71 9.07
C LEU A 47 -2.69 -7.70 7.98
N GLN A 48 -1.46 -7.94 8.41
CA GLN A 48 -0.37 -8.20 7.49
C GLN A 48 -0.54 -9.61 6.95
N PHE A 49 -1.05 -9.75 5.74
CA PHE A 49 -1.05 -11.04 5.04
C PHE A 49 0.41 -11.45 4.83
N LEU A 50 0.89 -12.35 5.69
CA LEU A 50 2.20 -12.98 5.56
C LEU A 50 2.15 -13.93 4.35
N VAL A 51 2.31 -13.36 3.16
CA VAL A 51 2.94 -14.10 2.07
C VAL A 51 4.30 -14.51 2.63
N PRO A 52 4.72 -15.78 2.59
CA PRO A 52 6.06 -16.16 3.00
C PRO A 52 7.05 -15.68 1.93
N THR A 53 7.24 -14.37 1.82
CA THR A 53 8.49 -13.82 1.33
C THR A 53 9.51 -14.15 2.40
N ARG A 54 10.42 -15.07 2.08
CA ARG A 54 11.65 -15.31 2.84
C ARG A 54 12.24 -13.95 3.21
N SER A 55 12.06 -13.56 4.46
CA SER A 55 12.61 -12.32 4.99
C SER A 55 14.11 -12.52 5.07
N SER A 56 14.83 -11.93 4.11
CA SER A 56 16.23 -11.55 4.29
C SER A 56 16.30 -10.65 5.52
N SER A 57 16.86 -11.21 6.59
CA SER A 57 17.24 -10.46 7.77
C SER A 57 18.41 -9.54 7.40
N SER A 58 18.19 -8.23 7.47
CA SER A 58 19.22 -7.29 7.91
C SER A 58 18.59 -5.96 8.30
N LYS A 59 18.69 -5.67 9.59
CA LYS A 59 18.41 -4.39 10.25
C LYS A 59 19.68 -3.54 10.12
N GLY A 60 19.57 -2.33 9.56
CA GLY A 60 20.63 -1.32 9.60
C GLY A 60 20.73 -0.48 8.31
N GLN A 61 20.48 0.83 8.44
CA GLN A 61 20.87 1.91 7.50
C GLN A 61 22.30 1.79 6.95
N PRO A 62 22.73 2.62 5.98
CA PRO A 62 22.08 3.22 4.82
C PRO A 62 22.86 2.84 3.53
N SER A 63 22.56 3.49 2.39
CA SER A 63 23.31 3.48 1.13
C SER A 63 22.78 2.58 -0.01
N GLU A 64 22.41 3.31 -1.06
CA GLU A 64 22.73 3.06 -2.47
C GLU A 64 22.14 1.83 -3.19
N SER A 65 21.35 2.19 -4.21
CA SER A 65 21.26 1.53 -5.52
C SER A 65 21.14 0.00 -5.53
N LYS A 66 19.90 -0.48 -5.46
CA LYS A 66 19.54 -1.71 -6.17
C LYS A 66 18.32 -1.48 -7.04
N THR A 67 18.61 -1.04 -8.26
CA THR A 67 17.76 -1.05 -9.44
C THR A 67 17.00 -2.37 -9.51
N LEU A 68 15.74 -2.36 -9.08
CA LEU A 68 14.76 -3.32 -9.56
C LEU A 68 14.43 -2.86 -10.96
N GLN A 69 14.98 -3.58 -11.95
CA GLN A 69 14.71 -3.31 -13.35
C GLN A 69 13.18 -3.32 -13.54
N PRO A 70 12.58 -2.18 -13.93
CA PRO A 70 11.19 -2.20 -14.33
C PRO A 70 11.13 -3.04 -15.61
N VAL A 71 10.21 -4.00 -15.65
CA VAL A 71 9.78 -4.59 -16.91
C VAL A 71 9.58 -3.42 -17.88
N VAL A 72 10.34 -3.44 -18.98
CA VAL A 72 10.44 -2.29 -19.89
C VAL A 72 9.18 -2.24 -20.73
N ASP A 73 8.09 -1.80 -20.09
CA ASP A 73 6.97 -1.22 -20.80
C ASP A 73 7.51 0.01 -21.54
N PRO A 74 7.08 0.29 -22.79
CA PRO A 74 7.47 1.49 -23.49
C PRO A 74 7.18 2.80 -22.71
N SER A 75 6.30 2.76 -21.69
CA SER A 75 6.03 3.85 -20.74
C SER A 75 6.88 3.82 -19.46
N GLY A 76 7.61 2.74 -19.18
CA GLY A 76 8.50 2.59 -18.02
C GLY A 76 9.72 3.51 -18.12
N ASN A 77 10.26 3.69 -19.33
CA ASN A 77 11.35 4.63 -19.57
C ASN A 77 10.90 6.09 -19.34
N ALA A 78 9.71 6.45 -19.83
CA ALA A 78 9.13 7.79 -19.60
C ALA A 78 8.86 8.06 -18.11
N ARG A 79 8.33 7.06 -17.38
CA ARG A 79 8.13 7.16 -15.93
C ARG A 79 9.45 7.27 -15.16
N GLY A 80 10.49 6.55 -15.59
CA GLY A 80 11.82 6.64 -14.98
C GLY A 80 12.40 8.05 -15.07
N VAL A 81 12.36 8.67 -16.26
CA VAL A 81 12.86 10.03 -16.49
C VAL A 81 12.11 11.05 -15.61
N VAL A 82 10.77 10.96 -15.55
CA VAL A 82 9.97 11.85 -14.70
C VAL A 82 10.27 11.66 -13.22
N GLN A 83 10.48 10.41 -12.77
CA GLN A 83 10.83 10.14 -11.37
C GLN A 83 12.19 10.70 -10.98
N ASP A 84 13.21 10.55 -11.84
CA ASP A 84 14.54 11.11 -11.62
C ASP A 84 14.49 12.65 -11.54
N GLU A 85 13.68 13.27 -12.40
CA GLU A 85 13.50 14.73 -12.42
C GLU A 85 12.72 15.24 -11.19
N VAL A 86 11.65 14.54 -10.79
CA VAL A 86 10.91 14.83 -9.55
C VAL A 86 11.80 14.68 -8.32
N ALA A 87 12.63 13.64 -8.26
CA ALA A 87 13.53 13.42 -7.13
C ALA A 87 14.60 14.52 -7.02
N LYS A 88 15.11 14.99 -8.17
CA LYS A 88 16.06 16.11 -8.23
C LYS A 88 15.43 17.43 -7.77
N GLU A 89 14.24 17.74 -8.24
CA GLU A 89 13.47 18.94 -7.82
C GLU A 89 13.08 18.87 -6.34
N PHE A 90 12.67 17.69 -5.88
CA PHE A 90 12.40 17.46 -4.47
C PHE A 90 13.62 17.73 -3.61
N ALA A 91 14.80 17.22 -4.00
CA ALA A 91 16.04 17.47 -3.28
C ALA A 91 16.41 18.97 -3.27
N ALA A 92 16.16 19.70 -4.35
CA ALA A 92 16.38 21.14 -4.42
C ALA A 92 15.48 21.92 -3.45
N ILE A 93 14.17 21.63 -3.44
CA ILE A 93 13.22 22.25 -2.50
C ILE A 93 13.56 21.89 -1.03
N ARG A 94 14.04 20.67 -0.80
CA ARG A 94 14.49 20.23 0.52
C ARG A 94 15.79 20.92 0.97
N ALA A 95 16.70 21.17 0.03
CA ALA A 95 17.92 21.93 0.29
C ALA A 95 17.62 23.42 0.60
N GLU A 96 16.55 23.97 0.02
CA GLU A 96 16.05 25.30 0.36
C GLU A 96 15.51 25.39 1.80
N GLY A 97 15.07 24.25 2.37
CA GLY A 97 14.83 24.08 3.80
C GLY A 97 13.55 24.71 4.35
N THR A 98 12.67 25.22 3.47
CA THR A 98 11.45 25.95 3.85
C THR A 98 10.21 25.06 3.97
N LEU A 99 10.19 23.89 3.32
CA LEU A 99 9.01 23.03 3.19
C LEU A 99 9.23 21.61 3.75
N GLY A 100 8.17 21.04 4.33
CA GLY A 100 8.16 19.67 4.83
C GLY A 100 8.26 18.62 3.69
N PRO A 101 8.65 17.36 3.97
CA PRO A 101 8.82 16.32 2.94
C PRO A 101 7.56 16.07 2.10
N SER A 102 6.38 16.12 2.70
CA SER A 102 5.12 15.86 1.99
C SER A 102 4.72 17.03 1.07
N GLU A 103 5.00 18.25 1.51
CA GLU A 103 4.68 19.47 0.77
C GLU A 103 5.66 19.68 -0.40
N ALA A 104 6.95 19.50 -0.13
CA ALA A 104 7.99 19.56 -1.14
C ALA A 104 7.79 18.49 -2.23
N ALA A 105 7.33 17.28 -1.88
CA ALA A 105 7.07 16.23 -2.87
C ALA A 105 5.92 16.59 -3.79
N THR A 106 4.83 17.12 -3.22
CA THR A 106 3.66 17.58 -4.00
C THR A 106 4.05 18.73 -4.92
N LEU A 107 4.83 19.69 -4.41
CA LEU A 107 5.31 20.83 -5.20
C LEU A 107 6.28 20.41 -6.30
N ALA A 108 7.21 19.49 -6.02
CA ALA A 108 8.14 18.95 -7.00
C ALA A 108 7.40 18.24 -8.15
N ILE A 109 6.42 17.38 -7.83
CA ILE A 109 5.60 16.71 -8.85
C ILE A 109 4.85 17.75 -9.69
N LYS A 110 4.25 18.75 -9.06
CA LYS A 110 3.55 19.83 -9.77
C LYS A 110 4.48 20.59 -10.72
N ASN A 111 5.68 20.97 -10.28
CA ASN A 111 6.64 21.71 -11.10
C ASN A 111 7.14 20.87 -12.28
N VAL A 112 7.42 19.58 -12.08
CA VAL A 112 7.84 18.68 -13.16
C VAL A 112 6.70 18.49 -14.15
N MET A 113 5.48 18.19 -13.69
CA MET A 113 4.33 18.04 -14.58
C MET A 113 4.06 19.33 -15.39
N GLN A 114 4.17 20.50 -14.76
CA GLN A 114 4.09 21.78 -15.47
C GLN A 114 5.16 21.90 -16.54
N ARG A 115 6.43 21.56 -16.25
CA ARG A 115 7.51 21.57 -17.25
C ARG A 115 7.17 20.67 -18.44
N TYR A 116 6.62 19.48 -18.19
CA TYR A 116 6.19 18.56 -19.25
C TYR A 116 4.96 19.05 -20.02
N ASP A 117 4.00 19.72 -19.37
CA ASP A 117 2.85 20.35 -20.02
C ASP A 117 3.29 21.50 -20.97
N PHE A 118 4.40 22.17 -20.67
CA PHE A 118 5.00 23.21 -21.52
C PHE A 118 6.02 22.67 -22.56
N SER A 119 6.47 21.41 -22.44
CA SER A 119 7.53 20.84 -23.30
C SER A 119 7.02 19.85 -24.35
N ASN A 120 5.72 19.80 -24.63
CA ASN A 120 5.20 19.10 -25.81
C ASN A 120 4.88 20.09 -26.94
N PRO A 121 5.88 20.59 -27.69
CA PRO A 121 5.60 21.14 -29.00
C PRO A 121 5.23 19.98 -29.94
N THR A 122 4.07 20.13 -30.60
CA THR A 122 3.55 19.29 -31.70
C THR A 122 4.63 18.78 -32.65
#